data_AF-A0A1G6M5M3-F1
#
_entry.id   AF-A0A1G6M5M3-F1
#
_cell.length_a   1.000
_cell.length_b   1.000
_cell.length_c   1.000
_cell.angle_alpha   90.00
_cell.angle_beta   90.00
_cell.angle_gamma   90.00
#
_symmetry.space_group_name_H-M   'P 1'
#
loop_
_entity.id
_entity.type
_entity.pdbx_description
1 polymer ?
#
loop_
_entity_poly.entity_id
_entity_poly.type
_entity_poly.pdbx_seq_one_letter_code
_entity_poly.pdbx_strand_id
1 'polypeptide(L)'
;MTNTLSLYASKKLSPFLGKPFTQELPTVDPNTIHPLYCWYADVYYYKRKKYLIFCNEISRFTWMMGPFSADKKQGFMENFQGQLRINLKAVIPNTELYFEQLQSLGKISQVHRGAVAHLNQMKIGLDYLKEYLPAMEN
;
A
#
# COMPACT_ATOMS: atom_id res chain seq x y z
N MET A 1 -7.08 -21.64 -0.53
CA MET A 1 -6.98 -20.17 -0.34
C MET A 1 -6.93 -19.53 -1.71
N THR A 2 -7.68 -18.46 -1.91
CA THR A 2 -7.68 -17.72 -3.19
C THR A 2 -6.57 -16.68 -3.15
N ASN A 3 -5.80 -16.57 -4.24
CA ASN A 3 -4.72 -15.59 -4.36
C ASN A 3 -5.27 -14.26 -4.85
N THR A 4 -5.93 -13.55 -3.95
CA THR A 4 -6.54 -12.24 -4.21
C THR A 4 -5.62 -11.13 -3.72
N LEU A 5 -5.13 -10.29 -4.63
CA LEU A 5 -4.38 -9.10 -4.24
C LEU A 5 -5.34 -8.11 -3.58
N SER A 6 -5.12 -7.88 -2.30
CA SER A 6 -6.10 -7.19 -1.46
C SER A 6 -5.47 -6.03 -0.71
N LEU A 7 -6.11 -4.87 -0.78
CA LEU A 7 -5.67 -3.67 -0.09
C LEU A 7 -6.69 -3.27 0.99
N TYR A 8 -6.20 -2.97 2.19
CA TYR A 8 -7.03 -2.43 3.26
C TYR A 8 -7.61 -1.05 2.90
N ALA A 9 -8.91 -0.92 3.06
CA ALA A 9 -9.70 0.20 2.55
C ALA A 9 -10.32 1.04 3.68
N SER A 10 -9.51 1.76 4.46
CA SER A 10 -10.08 2.67 5.46
C SER A 10 -10.79 3.86 4.83
N LYS A 11 -11.75 4.44 5.57
CA LYS A 11 -12.42 5.70 5.19
C LYS A 11 -11.43 6.84 4.89
N LYS A 12 -10.27 6.85 5.55
CA LYS A 12 -9.20 7.83 5.34
C LYS A 12 -8.55 7.70 3.96
N LEU A 13 -8.54 6.51 3.39
CA LEU A 13 -7.95 6.23 2.09
C LEU A 13 -8.93 6.45 0.94
N SER A 14 -10.24 6.41 1.19
CA SER A 14 -11.27 6.54 0.15
C SER A 14 -11.06 7.71 -0.83
N PRO A 15 -10.62 8.91 -0.41
CA PRO A 15 -10.35 10.01 -1.35
C PRO A 15 -9.26 9.71 -2.40
N PHE A 16 -8.36 8.76 -2.11
CA PHE A 16 -7.22 8.41 -2.96
C PHE A 16 -7.46 7.17 -3.81
N LEU A 17 -8.23 6.21 -3.31
CA LEU A 17 -8.47 4.93 -3.99
C LEU A 17 -9.52 5.04 -5.11
N GLY A 18 -10.39 6.06 -5.04
CA GLY A 18 -11.45 6.28 -6.03
C GLY A 18 -12.69 5.41 -5.80
N LYS A 19 -13.79 5.75 -6.50
CA LYS A 19 -15.06 4.99 -6.45
C LYS A 19 -14.90 3.54 -6.93
N PRO A 20 -14.19 3.25 -8.04
CA PRO A 20 -14.04 1.88 -8.50
C PRO A 20 -13.45 0.95 -7.44
N PHE A 21 -12.41 1.40 -6.75
CA PHE A 21 -11.84 0.63 -5.65
C PHE A 21 -12.81 0.51 -4.46
N THR A 22 -13.39 1.63 -4.02
CA THR A 22 -14.15 1.67 -2.76
C THR A 22 -15.53 1.02 -2.87
N GLN A 23 -16.15 1.04 -4.05
CA GLN A 23 -17.53 0.58 -4.26
C GLN A 23 -17.61 -0.69 -5.12
N GLU A 24 -16.75 -0.85 -6.12
CA GLU A 24 -16.90 -1.94 -7.12
C GLU A 24 -16.05 -3.18 -6.78
N LEU A 25 -14.90 -3.02 -6.09
CA LEU A 25 -14.12 -4.20 -5.67
C LEU A 25 -14.81 -4.99 -4.55
N PRO A 26 -14.75 -6.33 -4.61
CA PRO A 26 -15.33 -7.19 -3.60
C PRO A 26 -14.59 -7.02 -2.27
N THR A 27 -15.37 -6.95 -1.19
CA THR A 27 -14.80 -7.09 0.15
C THR A 27 -14.44 -8.54 0.40
N VAL A 28 -13.23 -8.77 0.87
CA VAL A 28 -12.69 -10.11 1.11
C VAL A 28 -12.24 -10.23 2.57
N ASP A 29 -12.51 -11.40 3.17
CA ASP A 29 -12.07 -11.72 4.53
C ASP A 29 -10.56 -12.01 4.51
N PRO A 30 -9.73 -11.24 5.23
CA PRO A 30 -8.29 -11.46 5.23
C PRO A 30 -7.88 -12.86 5.72
N ASN A 31 -8.73 -13.56 6.49
CA ASN A 31 -8.45 -14.92 6.93
C ASN A 31 -8.63 -15.97 5.83
N THR A 32 -9.24 -15.60 4.70
CA THR A 32 -9.48 -16.49 3.55
C THR A 32 -8.47 -16.30 2.42
N ILE A 33 -7.62 -15.28 2.55
CA ILE A 33 -6.60 -14.87 1.58
C ILE A 33 -5.23 -15.19 2.15
N HIS A 34 -4.30 -15.58 1.28
CA HIS A 34 -2.92 -15.78 1.70
C HIS A 34 -2.30 -14.42 2.13
N PRO A 35 -1.75 -14.28 3.36
CA PRO A 35 -1.31 -12.99 3.91
C PRO A 35 -0.25 -12.24 3.09
N LEU A 36 0.52 -12.95 2.26
CA LEU A 36 1.45 -12.35 1.30
C LEU A 36 0.76 -11.41 0.30
N TYR A 37 -0.53 -11.59 0.04
CA TYR A 37 -1.32 -10.74 -0.86
C TYR A 37 -2.14 -9.67 -0.11
N CYS A 38 -1.99 -9.58 1.22
CA CYS A 38 -2.66 -8.60 2.06
C CYS A 38 -1.77 -7.37 2.26
N TRP A 39 -2.23 -6.25 1.74
CA TRP A 39 -1.55 -4.96 1.81
C TRP A 39 -2.34 -3.97 2.65
N TYR A 40 -1.60 -3.16 3.41
CA TYR A 40 -2.16 -2.10 4.23
C TYR A 40 -1.54 -0.78 3.79
N ALA A 41 -2.35 0.28 3.82
CA ALA A 41 -1.88 1.61 3.49
C ALA A 41 -2.27 2.63 4.53
N ASP A 42 -1.50 3.72 4.58
CA ASP A 42 -1.88 4.93 5.27
C ASP A 42 -1.38 6.17 4.52
N VAL A 43 -1.97 7.32 4.82
CA VAL A 43 -1.60 8.60 4.24
C VAL A 43 -0.38 9.15 4.97
N TYR A 44 0.61 9.59 4.21
CA TYR A 44 1.78 10.30 4.69
C TYR A 44 1.91 11.67 4.03
N TYR A 45 2.37 12.66 4.79
CA TYR A 45 2.54 14.03 4.30
C TYR A 45 4.01 14.37 4.21
N TYR A 46 4.48 14.82 3.05
CA TYR A 46 5.84 15.34 2.87
C TYR A 46 5.80 16.62 2.06
N LYS A 47 6.42 17.70 2.57
CA LYS A 47 6.42 19.04 1.94
C LYS A 47 5.02 19.48 1.48
N ARG A 48 4.02 19.31 2.37
CA ARG A 48 2.58 19.57 2.14
C ARG A 48 1.92 18.74 1.02
N LYS A 49 2.64 17.78 0.42
CA LYS A 49 2.11 16.84 -0.56
C LYS A 49 1.70 15.53 0.13
N LYS A 50 0.65 14.90 -0.41
CA LYS A 50 0.08 13.65 0.12
C LYS A 50 0.67 12.46 -0.61
N TYR A 51 1.08 11.46 0.14
CA TYR A 51 1.58 10.18 -0.33
C TYR A 51 0.79 9.06 0.35
N LEU A 52 0.72 7.91 -0.30
CA LEU A 52 0.29 6.68 0.35
C LEU A 52 1.53 5.85 0.65
N ILE A 53 1.67 5.44 1.90
CA ILE A 53 2.68 4.46 2.33
C ILE A 53 1.98 3.11 2.46
N PHE A 54 2.58 2.08 1.86
CA PHE A 54 2.06 0.72 1.81
C PHE A 54 2.98 -0.21 2.57
N CYS A 55 2.40 -1.22 3.22
CA CYS A 55 3.11 -2.27 3.93
C CYS A 55 2.44 -3.61 3.68
N ASN A 56 3.25 -4.64 3.44
CA ASN A 56 2.77 -6.02 3.44
C ASN A 56 2.64 -6.55 4.88
N GLU A 57 1.60 -7.34 5.12
CA GLU A 57 1.31 -7.87 6.45
C GLU A 57 2.45 -8.70 7.05
N ILE A 58 3.08 -9.56 6.24
CA ILE A 58 4.05 -10.54 6.72
C ILE A 58 5.47 -10.04 6.50
N SER A 59 5.81 -9.67 5.26
CA SER A 59 7.19 -9.32 4.91
C SER A 59 7.64 -7.98 5.48
N ARG A 60 6.69 -7.16 5.94
CA ARG A 60 6.92 -5.75 6.36
C ARG A 60 7.53 -4.88 5.27
N PHE A 61 7.63 -5.39 4.03
CA PHE A 61 8.09 -4.63 2.89
C PHE A 61 7.22 -3.39 2.73
N THR A 62 7.89 -2.24 2.69
CA THR A 62 7.25 -0.92 2.73
C THR A 62 7.70 -0.08 1.56
N TRP A 63 6.75 0.61 0.94
CA TRP A 63 7.02 1.51 -0.18
C TRP A 63 6.00 2.65 -0.22
N MET A 64 6.25 3.66 -1.04
CA MET A 64 5.39 4.85 -1.14
C MET A 64 4.94 5.11 -2.58
N MET A 65 3.70 5.60 -2.72
CA MET A 65 3.13 6.06 -3.99
C MET A 65 2.69 7.51 -3.86
N GLY A 66 2.85 8.28 -4.93
CA GLY A 66 2.41 9.68 -5.00
C GLY A 66 3.47 10.60 -5.61
N PRO A 67 3.29 11.93 -5.48
CA PRO A 67 2.24 12.60 -4.72
C PRO A 67 0.86 12.44 -5.36
N PHE A 68 -0.19 12.37 -4.53
CA PHE A 68 -1.59 12.35 -4.98
C PHE A 68 -2.18 13.76 -5.00
N SER A 69 -2.79 14.14 -6.13
CA SER A 69 -3.69 15.29 -6.23
C SER A 69 -5.15 14.84 -6.07
N ALA A 70 -6.07 15.78 -5.81
CA ALA A 70 -7.47 15.47 -5.50
C ALA A 70 -8.25 14.82 -6.66
N ASP A 71 -7.72 14.85 -7.89
CA ASP A 71 -8.50 14.55 -9.11
C ASP A 71 -8.14 13.26 -9.86
N LYS A 72 -7.03 12.59 -9.54
CA LYS A 72 -6.66 11.34 -10.24
C LYS A 72 -7.25 10.13 -9.51
N LYS A 73 -8.46 9.72 -9.92
CA LYS A 73 -9.25 8.65 -9.27
C LYS A 73 -9.50 7.40 -10.13
N GLN A 74 -9.09 7.41 -11.40
CA GLN A 74 -9.23 6.25 -12.30
C GLN A 74 -7.93 5.45 -12.34
N GLY A 75 -8.04 4.12 -12.48
CA GLY A 75 -6.89 3.22 -12.61
C GLY A 75 -6.04 3.07 -11.35
N PHE A 76 -6.58 3.34 -10.15
CA PHE A 76 -5.79 3.23 -8.89
C PHE A 76 -5.17 1.83 -8.74
N MET A 77 -5.94 0.76 -8.96
CA MET A 77 -5.42 -0.60 -8.80
C MET A 77 -4.38 -0.97 -9.84
N GLU A 78 -4.57 -0.54 -11.09
CA GLU A 78 -3.60 -0.75 -12.16
C GLU A 78 -2.28 -0.06 -11.80
N ASN A 79 -2.34 1.18 -11.33
CA ASN A 79 -1.16 1.91 -10.86
C ASN A 79 -0.53 1.24 -9.63
N PHE A 80 -1.35 0.83 -8.66
CA PHE A 80 -0.88 0.11 -7.47
C PHE A 80 -0.16 -1.19 -7.85
N GLN A 81 -0.72 -2.01 -8.74
CA GLN A 81 -0.10 -3.24 -9.23
C GLN A 81 1.19 -2.96 -10.01
N GLY A 82 1.19 -1.94 -10.87
CA GLY A 82 2.38 -1.55 -11.62
C GLY A 82 3.52 -1.10 -10.70
N GLN A 83 3.23 -0.22 -9.75
CA GLN A 83 4.21 0.24 -8.76
C GLN A 83 4.66 -0.91 -7.85
N LEU A 84 3.73 -1.77 -7.39
CA LEU A 84 4.09 -2.93 -6.59
C LEU A 84 5.04 -3.84 -7.35
N ARG A 85 4.80 -4.09 -8.63
CA ARG A 85 5.68 -4.91 -9.48
C ARG A 85 7.08 -4.31 -9.59
N ILE A 86 7.19 -3.00 -9.81
CA ILE A 86 8.48 -2.30 -9.87
C ILE A 86 9.22 -2.42 -8.52
N ASN A 87 8.53 -2.16 -7.42
CA ASN A 87 9.12 -2.17 -6.09
C ASN A 87 9.54 -3.57 -5.64
N LEU A 88 8.74 -4.61 -5.95
CA LEU A 88 9.11 -5.99 -5.64
C LEU A 88 10.29 -6.49 -6.48
N LYS A 89 10.43 -6.06 -7.75
CA LYS A 89 11.59 -6.44 -8.59
C LYS A 89 12.92 -6.00 -7.98
N ALA A 90 12.93 -4.92 -7.22
CA ALA A 90 14.14 -4.44 -6.54
C ALA A 90 14.57 -5.34 -5.36
N VAL A 91 13.68 -6.18 -4.85
CA VAL A 91 13.91 -6.99 -3.63
C VAL A 91 13.71 -8.50 -3.82
N ILE A 92 12.93 -8.94 -4.81
CA ILE A 92 12.59 -10.34 -5.05
C ILE A 92 12.98 -10.71 -6.49
N PRO A 93 13.95 -11.64 -6.69
CA PRO A 93 14.42 -12.05 -8.02
C PRO A 93 13.32 -12.60 -8.94
N ASN A 94 12.35 -13.34 -8.39
CA ASN A 94 11.28 -14.00 -9.15
C ASN A 94 9.92 -13.31 -8.95
N THR A 95 9.89 -11.98 -9.09
CA THR A 95 8.66 -11.19 -8.86
C THR A 95 7.50 -11.62 -9.76
N GLU A 96 7.73 -12.11 -10.97
CA GLU A 96 6.65 -12.49 -11.87
C GLU A 96 5.84 -13.69 -11.34
N LEU A 97 6.47 -14.67 -10.67
CA LEU A 97 5.76 -15.79 -10.02
C LEU A 97 4.73 -15.30 -9.00
N TYR A 98 5.02 -14.21 -8.28
CA TYR A 98 4.07 -13.61 -7.34
C TYR A 98 2.81 -13.11 -8.05
N PHE A 99 2.95 -12.51 -9.25
CA PHE A 99 1.84 -11.96 -10.03
C PHE A 99 1.11 -13.02 -10.86
N GLU A 100 1.79 -14.04 -11.37
CA GLU A 100 1.20 -15.17 -12.10
C GLU A 100 0.21 -15.95 -11.24
N GLN A 101 0.47 -16.00 -9.94
CA GLN A 101 -0.39 -16.67 -8.97
C GLN A 101 -1.65 -15.87 -8.62
N LEU A 102 -1.76 -14.59 -9.01
CA LEU A 102 -2.91 -13.75 -8.70
C LEU A 102 -4.12 -14.13 -9.55
N GLN A 103 -5.26 -14.32 -8.88
CA GLN A 103 -6.51 -14.70 -9.52
C GLN A 103 -7.53 -13.56 -9.56
N SER A 104 -7.45 -12.64 -8.60
CA SER A 104 -8.43 -11.55 -8.49
C SER A 104 -7.90 -10.37 -7.66
N LEU A 105 -8.67 -9.30 -7.66
CA LEU A 105 -8.48 -8.11 -6.83
C LEU A 105 -9.57 -8.01 -5.78
N GLY A 106 -9.23 -7.49 -4.61
CA GLY A 106 -10.19 -7.30 -3.53
C GLY A 106 -9.82 -6.16 -2.60
N LYS A 107 -10.72 -5.86 -1.66
CA LYS A 107 -10.46 -4.92 -0.57
C LYS A 107 -10.68 -5.59 0.79
N ILE A 108 -9.79 -5.29 1.72
CA ILE A 108 -9.88 -5.79 3.09
C ILE A 108 -10.63 -4.75 3.93
N SER A 109 -11.60 -5.21 4.72
CA SER A 109 -12.36 -4.37 5.66
C SER A 109 -11.80 -4.39 7.09
N GLN A 110 -11.06 -5.43 7.45
CA GLN A 110 -10.48 -5.60 8.78
C GLN A 110 -9.06 -5.02 8.86
N VAL A 111 -8.73 -4.45 10.01
CA VAL A 111 -7.41 -3.89 10.29
C VAL A 111 -6.50 -4.96 10.88
N HIS A 112 -5.30 -5.11 10.34
CA HIS A 112 -4.23 -5.85 11.00
C HIS A 112 -3.37 -4.91 11.86
N ARG A 113 -3.45 -5.07 13.19
CA ARG A 113 -2.80 -4.17 14.16
C ARG A 113 -1.28 -4.08 13.95
N GLY A 114 -0.62 -5.20 13.64
CA GLY A 114 0.82 -5.23 13.38
C GLY A 114 1.22 -4.45 12.13
N ALA A 115 0.38 -4.45 11.09
CA ALA A 115 0.65 -3.70 9.87
C ALA A 115 0.50 -2.19 10.11
N VAL A 116 -0.49 -1.78 10.90
CA VAL A 116 -0.69 -0.38 11.30
C VAL A 116 0.44 0.11 12.22
N ALA A 117 0.86 -0.70 13.19
CA ALA A 117 1.99 -0.37 14.06
C ALA A 117 3.27 -0.15 13.26
N HIS A 118 3.55 -1.04 12.29
CA HIS A 118 4.69 -0.89 11.38
C HIS A 118 4.59 0.37 10.53
N LEU A 119 3.44 0.65 9.93
CA LEU A 119 3.23 1.88 9.15
C LEU A 119 3.46 3.14 9.99
N ASN A 120 3.03 3.15 11.25
CA ASN A 120 3.28 4.27 12.16
C ASN A 120 4.78 4.43 12.47
N GLN A 121 5.48 3.33 12.76
CA GLN A 121 6.93 3.34 12.99
C GLN A 121 7.68 3.87 11.77
N MET A 122 7.32 3.44 10.57
CA MET A 122 7.94 3.90 9.32
C MET A 122 7.75 5.41 9.12
N LYS A 123 6.58 5.95 9.45
CA LYS A 123 6.32 7.38 9.36
C LYS A 123 7.16 8.19 10.33
N ILE A 124 7.31 7.72 11.57
CA ILE A 124 8.18 8.34 12.57
C ILE A 124 9.63 8.36 12.06
N GLY A 125 10.11 7.23 11.53
CA GLY A 125 11.45 7.17 10.94
C GLY A 125 11.64 8.12 9.75
N LEU A 126 10.64 8.22 8.87
CA LEU A 126 10.68 9.16 7.76
C LEU A 126 10.62 10.62 8.24
N ASP A 127 9.84 10.93 9.28
CA ASP A 127 9.78 12.27 9.86
C ASP A 127 11.12 12.68 10.50
N TYR A 128 11.77 11.74 11.20
CA TYR A 128 13.14 11.93 11.67
C TYR A 128 14.10 12.21 10.50
N LEU A 129 14.09 11.39 9.45
CA LEU A 129 14.98 11.61 8.29
C LEU A 129 14.73 12.96 7.62
N LYS A 130 13.48 13.44 7.53
CA LYS A 130 13.18 14.76 6.96
C LYS A 130 13.79 15.91 7.76
N GLU A 131 13.80 15.79 9.08
CA GLU A 131 14.33 16.82 9.97
C GLU A 131 15.85 16.84 9.95
N TYR A 132 16.48 15.67 9.89
CA TYR A 132 17.92 15.54 10.08
C TYR A 132 18.75 15.43 8.79
N LEU A 133 18.21 14.92 7.67
CA LEU A 133 18.97 14.92 6.40
C LEU A 133 19.42 16.33 5.98
N PRO A 134 18.56 17.37 6.04
CA PRO A 134 19.01 18.73 5.75
C PRO A 134 20.04 19.27 6.76
N ALA A 135 20.09 18.72 7.98
CA ALA A 135 21.06 19.11 9.01
C ALA A 135 22.42 18.39 8.85
N MET A 136 22.47 17.26 8.14
CA MET A 136 23.72 16.53 7.84
C MET A 136 24.35 16.92 6.50
N GLU A 137 23.62 17.64 5.64
CA GLU A 137 24.10 18.17 4.36
C GLU A 137 24.71 19.58 4.47
N ASN A 138 24.79 20.14 5.68
CA ASN A 138 25.44 21.43 6.01
C ASN A 138 26.60 21.23 6.97
#